data_AF-A0A658NJZ9-F1
#
_entry.id   AF-A0A658NJZ9-F1
#
_cell.length_a   1.000
_cell.length_b   1.000
_cell.length_c   1.000
_cell.angle_alpha   90.00
_cell.angle_beta   90.00
_cell.angle_gamma   90.00
#
_symmetry.space_group_name_H-M   'P 1'
#
loop_
_entity.id
_entity.type
_entity.pdbx_description
1 polymer ?
#
loop_
_entity_poly.entity_id
_entity_poly.type
_entity_poly.pdbx_seq_one_letter_code
_entity_poly.pdbx_strand_id
1 'polypeptide(L)'
;IEGETSGFKSIPLSIYWAIVTLTTVGYGDISPATPLGQFMASIIMILGYAIIAVPTGIITAEIIKPTPVKNTQVCQKCMFD
;
A
#
# COMPACT_ATOMS: atom_id res chain seq x y z
N ILE A 1 -17.50 -14.31 -12.84
CA ILE A 1 -18.39 -13.59 -11.89
C ILE A 1 -18.92 -12.32 -12.52
N GLU A 2 -18.08 -11.53 -13.19
CA GLU A 2 -18.49 -10.47 -14.10
C GLU A 2 -18.61 -11.04 -15.51
N GLY A 3 -19.55 -10.49 -16.30
CA GLY A 3 -19.69 -10.80 -17.73
C GLY A 3 -18.82 -9.89 -18.60
N GLU A 4 -18.68 -10.25 -19.88
CA GLU A 4 -17.90 -9.49 -20.88
C GLU A 4 -18.39 -8.03 -21.07
N THR A 5 -19.62 -7.75 -20.65
CA THR A 5 -20.27 -6.44 -20.65
C THR A 5 -19.61 -5.44 -19.70
N SER A 6 -19.00 -5.90 -18.61
CA SER A 6 -18.37 -5.05 -17.59
C SER A 6 -16.91 -4.69 -17.94
N GLY A 7 -16.42 -5.04 -19.14
CA GLY A 7 -15.06 -4.74 -19.60
C GLY A 7 -14.01 -5.81 -19.28
N PHE A 8 -14.36 -6.83 -18.49
CA PHE A 8 -13.48 -7.97 -18.13
C PHE A 8 -13.42 -9.02 -19.25
N LYS A 9 -12.97 -8.62 -20.44
CA LYS A 9 -12.93 -9.48 -21.64
C LYS A 9 -11.68 -10.36 -21.75
N SER A 10 -10.61 -10.01 -21.05
CA SER A 10 -9.35 -10.73 -21.10
C SER A 10 -8.57 -10.60 -19.79
N ILE A 11 -7.65 -11.54 -19.56
CA ILE A 11 -6.77 -11.53 -18.37
C ILE A 11 -5.96 -10.22 -18.31
N PRO A 12 -5.34 -9.72 -19.39
CA PRO A 12 -4.59 -8.46 -19.35
C PRO A 12 -5.44 -7.24 -18.97
N LEU A 13 -6.68 -7.15 -19.46
CA LEU A 13 -7.60 -6.05 -19.09
C LEU A 13 -8.00 -6.11 -17.61
N SER A 14 -8.16 -7.32 -17.08
CA SER A 14 -8.45 -7.53 -15.66
C SER A 14 -7.27 -7.11 -14.77
N ILE A 15 -6.03 -7.39 -15.21
CA ILE A 15 -4.81 -6.93 -14.54
C ILE A 15 -4.71 -5.41 -14.59
N TYR A 16 -5.00 -4.78 -15.73
CA TYR A 16 -5.02 -3.33 -15.86
C TYR A 16 -6.01 -2.69 -14.87
N TRP A 17 -7.25 -3.21 -14.79
CA TRP A 17 -8.22 -2.76 -13.80
C TRP A 17 -7.72 -2.93 -12.36
N ALA A 18 -7.09 -4.07 -12.06
CA ALA A 18 -6.56 -4.36 -10.74
C ALA A 18 -5.44 -3.37 -10.36
N ILE A 19 -4.52 -3.06 -11.29
CA ILE A 19 -3.45 -2.08 -11.07
C ILE A 19 -4.04 -0.68 -10.82
N VAL A 20 -4.92 -0.20 -11.69
CA VAL A 20 -5.56 1.12 -11.59
C VAL A 20 -6.34 1.28 -10.29
N THR A 21 -6.99 0.22 -9.83
CA THR A 21 -7.73 0.20 -8.56
C THR A 21 -6.78 0.16 -7.37
N LEU A 22 -5.75 -0.69 -7.42
CA LEU A 22 -4.75 -0.84 -6.36
C LEU A 22 -3.93 0.43 -6.13
N THR A 23 -3.60 1.15 -7.21
CA THR A 23 -2.91 2.44 -7.16
C THR A 23 -3.84 3.61 -6.85
N THR A 24 -5.12 3.35 -6.54
CA THR A 24 -6.15 4.35 -6.21
C THR A 24 -6.43 5.38 -7.32
N VAL A 25 -6.06 5.09 -8.58
CA VAL A 25 -6.29 5.99 -9.72
C VAL A 25 -7.77 5.96 -10.14
N GLY A 26 -8.34 4.76 -10.31
CA GLY A 26 -9.78 4.57 -10.51
C GLY A 26 -10.39 5.27 -11.73
N TYR A 27 -9.89 5.03 -12.95
CA TYR A 27 -10.45 5.64 -14.16
C TYR A 27 -11.94 5.34 -14.41
N GLY A 28 -12.44 4.21 -13.92
CA GLY A 28 -13.85 3.81 -14.04
C GLY A 28 -14.25 3.28 -15.42
N ASP A 29 -13.29 3.11 -16.33
CA ASP A 29 -13.46 2.52 -17.66
C ASP A 29 -13.84 1.03 -17.60
N ILE A 30 -13.33 0.33 -16.59
CA ILE A 30 -13.70 -1.06 -16.26
C ILE A 30 -14.12 -1.06 -14.79
N SER A 31 -15.27 -1.66 -14.47
CA SER A 31 -15.72 -1.77 -13.09
C SER A 31 -16.66 -2.96 -12.90
N PRO A 32 -16.63 -3.62 -11.74
CA PRO A 32 -17.55 -4.72 -11.46
C PRO A 32 -18.99 -4.21 -11.32
N ALA A 33 -19.88 -4.76 -12.13
CA ALA A 33 -21.30 -4.41 -12.13
C ALA A 33 -22.11 -5.32 -11.20
N THR A 34 -21.64 -6.53 -10.93
CA THR A 34 -22.37 -7.47 -10.08
C THR A 34 -22.16 -7.18 -8.60
N PRO A 35 -23.16 -7.41 -7.73
CA PRO A 35 -23.02 -7.22 -6.28
C PRO A 35 -21.85 -8.02 -5.68
N LEU A 36 -21.62 -9.25 -6.19
CA LEU A 36 -20.51 -10.09 -5.76
C LEU A 36 -19.15 -9.50 -6.20
N GLY A 37 -19.07 -8.99 -7.44
CA GLY A 37 -17.87 -8.33 -7.94
C GLY A 37 -17.53 -7.05 -7.17
N GLN A 38 -18.55 -6.25 -6.82
CA GLN A 38 -18.39 -5.05 -6.00
C GLN A 38 -17.90 -5.38 -4.58
N PHE A 39 -18.40 -6.47 -3.98
CA PHE A 39 -17.90 -6.94 -2.69
C PHE A 39 -16.43 -7.38 -2.75
N MET A 40 -16.01 -8.07 -3.81
CA MET A 40 -14.58 -8.40 -3.96
C MET A 40 -13.72 -7.15 -4.21
N ALA A 41 -14.22 -6.20 -5.00
CA ALA A 41 -13.51 -4.96 -5.26
C ALA A 41 -13.30 -4.12 -4.00
N SER A 42 -14.28 -4.07 -3.08
CA SER A 42 -14.11 -3.34 -1.81
C SER A 42 -13.01 -3.96 -0.94
N ILE A 43 -12.91 -5.30 -0.90
CA ILE A 43 -11.81 -6.00 -0.21
C ILE A 43 -10.46 -5.64 -0.84
N ILE A 44 -10.37 -5.65 -2.18
CA ILE A 44 -9.13 -5.30 -2.91
C ILE A 44 -8.72 -3.86 -2.60
N MET A 45 -9.66 -2.91 -2.53
CA MET A 45 -9.37 -1.52 -2.16
C MET A 45 -8.77 -1.41 -0.76
N ILE A 46 -9.32 -2.13 0.23
CA ILE A 46 -8.78 -2.13 1.60
C ILE A 46 -7.35 -2.70 1.62
N LEU A 47 -7.10 -3.78 0.89
CA LEU A 47 -5.77 -4.37 0.76
C LEU A 47 -4.78 -3.43 0.07
N GLY A 48 -5.23 -2.66 -0.93
CA GLY A 48 -4.41 -1.66 -1.61
C GLY A 48 -3.88 -0.59 -0.66
N TYR A 49 -4.72 -0.09 0.25
CA TYR A 49 -4.28 0.87 1.27
C TYR A 49 -3.22 0.28 2.20
N ALA A 50 -3.33 -1.00 2.59
CA ALA A 50 -2.32 -1.65 3.41
C ALA A 50 -0.97 -1.75 2.69
N ILE A 51 -0.98 -2.01 1.38
CA ILE A 51 0.24 -2.10 0.57
C ILE A 51 0.93 -0.74 0.44
N ILE A 52 0.18 0.37 0.34
CA ILE A 52 0.76 1.72 0.28
C ILE A 52 1.31 2.14 1.66
N ALA A 53 0.64 1.75 2.75
CA ALA A 53 1.04 2.13 4.10
C ALA A 53 2.42 1.59 4.52
N VAL A 54 2.78 0.37 4.09
CA VAL A 54 4.06 -0.27 4.47
C VAL A 54 5.30 0.49 3.97
N PRO A 55 5.48 0.74 2.66
CA PRO A 55 6.66 1.46 2.16
C PRO A 55 6.70 2.90 2.68
N THR A 56 5.55 3.58 2.77
CA THR A 56 5.49 4.92 3.38
C THR A 56 5.96 4.88 4.82
N GLY A 57 5.49 3.92 5.62
CA GLY A 57 5.91 3.75 7.02
C GLY A 57 7.40 3.48 7.19
N ILE A 58 7.99 2.65 6.33
CA ILE A 58 9.43 2.36 6.35
C ILE A 58 10.24 3.63 6.06
N ILE A 59 9.87 4.37 5.01
CA ILE A 59 10.58 5.60 4.63
C ILE A 59 10.43 6.67 5.72
N THR A 60 9.23 6.84 6.27
CA THR A 60 8.97 7.77 7.38
C THR A 60 9.78 7.40 8.63
N ALA A 61 9.91 6.12 8.96
CA ALA A 61 10.70 5.67 10.10
C ALA A 61 12.18 6.02 9.95
N GLU A 62 12.75 5.88 8.75
CA GLU A 62 14.15 6.25 8.52
C GLU A 62 14.34 7.79 8.53
N ILE A 63 13.38 8.56 8.03
CA ILE A 63 13.42 10.04 8.07
C ILE A 63 13.36 10.56 9.51
N ILE A 64 12.56 9.95 10.38
CA ILE A 64 12.38 10.38 11.77
C ILE A 64 13.51 9.87 12.68
N LYS A 65 14.32 8.92 12.22
CA LYS A 65 15.37 8.29 13.01
C LYS A 65 16.35 9.35 13.53
N PRO A 66 16.45 9.55 14.86
CA PRO A 66 17.34 10.54 15.41
C PRO A 66 18.78 10.12 15.11
N THR A 67 19.57 11.02 14.52
CA THR A 67 21.00 10.81 14.35
C THR A 67 21.61 10.63 15.74
N PRO A 68 22.20 9.47 16.07
CA PRO A 68 22.83 9.30 17.36
C PRO A 68 23.96 10.30 17.48
N VAL A 69 23.87 11.21 18.46
CA VAL A 69 24.96 12.11 18.82
C VAL A 69 26.10 11.23 19.33
N LYS A 70 27.08 10.96 18.48
CA LYS A 70 28.32 10.28 18.88
C LYS A 70 29.10 11.25 19.75
N ASN A 71 28.82 11.24 21.05
CA ASN A 71 29.62 11.96 22.02
C ASN A 71 30.86 11.12 22.36
N THR A 72 32.05 11.61 22.03
CA THR A 72 33.33 10.95 22.36
C THR A 72 33.70 11.13 23.84
N GLN A 73 32.87 11.83 24.62
CA GLN A 73 33.09 12.03 26.05
C GLN A 73 32.84 10.72 26.80
N VAL A 74 33.91 10.19 27.38
CA VAL A 74 33.83 9.10 28.35
C VAL A 74 33.03 9.58 29.56
N CYS A 75 32.05 8.78 29.99
CA CYS A 75 31.25 9.07 31.17
C CYS A 75 32.17 9.10 32.41
N GLN A 76 32.46 10.29 32.94
CA GLN A 76 33.37 10.48 34.08
C GLN A 76 32.89 9.80 35.38
N LYS A 77 31.63 9.38 35.47
CA LYS A 77 31.04 8.72 36.65
C LYS A 77 30.70 7.25 36.48
N CYS A 78 30.88 6.66 35.31
CA CYS A 78 30.49 5.27 35.05
C CYS A 78 31.55 4.25 35.50
N MET A 79 32.62 4.70 36.17
CA MET A 79 33.74 3.88 36.65
C MET A 79 33.82 3.81 38.18
N PHE A 80 32.77 4.25 38.87
CA PHE A 80 32.61 4.14 40.33
C PHE A 80 31.39 3.26 40.65
N ASP A 81 31.47 1.97 40.30
CA ASP A 81 30.73 0.87 40.94
C ASP A 81 31.59 -0.40 40.85
#